data_AF-A0A6J7FGP1-F1
#
_entry.id   AF-A0A6J7FGP1-F1
#
_cell.length_a   1.000
_cell.length_b   1.000
_cell.length_c   1.000
_cell.angle_alpha   90.00
_cell.angle_beta   90.00
_cell.angle_gamma   90.00
#
_symmetry.space_group_name_H-M   'P 1'
#
loop_
_entity.id
_entity.type
_entity.pdbx_description
1 polymer ?
#
loop_
_entity_poly.entity_id
_entity_poly.type
_entity_poly.pdbx_seq_one_letter_code
_entity_poly.pdbx_strand_id
1 'polypeptide(L)'
;MQWGGGSYLIYLGIDALRHRHAHAANMRAKGTDQPSGFQSMREGFWVAVLNPKTLVFYAAVLPQFIDRDGTNATSQLLVLGAIFVLLCWFSDGTWGLLAGTVRQWLATDASRLVILRGIGGSVMIALGAFILVGALRQALG
;
A
#
# COMPACT_ATOMS: atom_id res chain seq x y z
N MET A 1 -3.89 -6.29 20.17
CA MET A 1 -3.93 -5.62 18.84
C MET A 1 -4.42 -6.54 17.71
N GLN A 2 -3.94 -7.79 17.60
CA GLN A 2 -4.34 -8.73 16.52
C GLN A 2 -5.86 -9.01 16.46
N TRP A 3 -6.51 -9.17 17.61
CA TRP A 3 -7.97 -9.39 17.70
C TRP A 3 -8.81 -8.25 17.11
N GLY A 4 -8.45 -7.00 17.40
CA GLY A 4 -9.13 -5.83 16.86
C GLY A 4 -8.91 -5.69 15.35
N GLY A 5 -7.67 -5.87 14.88
CA GLY A 5 -7.35 -5.81 13.46
C GLY A 5 -8.04 -6.91 12.64
N GLY A 6 -8.05 -8.15 13.13
CA GLY A 6 -8.72 -9.27 12.46
C GLY A 6 -10.23 -9.09 12.36
N SER A 7 -10.88 -8.65 13.44
CA SER A 7 -12.33 -8.38 13.47
C SER A 7 -12.71 -7.23 12.52
N TYR A 8 -11.88 -6.17 12.49
CA TYR A 8 -12.10 -5.03 11.60
C TYR A 8 -11.95 -5.41 10.12
N LEU A 9 -10.99 -6.27 9.78
CA LEU A 9 -10.83 -6.79 8.41
C LEU A 9 -12.05 -7.60 7.96
N ILE A 10 -12.60 -8.44 8.84
CA ILE A 10 -13.84 -9.19 8.56
C ILE A 10 -15.00 -8.22 8.34
N TYR A 11 -15.16 -7.23 9.21
CA TYR A 11 -16.20 -6.20 9.07
C TYR A 11 -16.09 -5.47 7.72
N LEU A 12 -14.91 -4.97 7.35
CA LEU A 12 -14.68 -4.30 6.08
C LEU A 12 -14.88 -5.24 4.87
N GLY A 13 -14.51 -6.51 4.99
CA GLY A 13 -14.73 -7.47 3.92
C GLY A 13 -16.21 -7.79 3.70
N ILE A 14 -17.00 -7.88 4.77
CA ILE A 14 -18.47 -8.03 4.70
C ILE A 14 -19.10 -6.78 4.08
N ASP A 15 -18.67 -5.59 4.51
CA ASP A 15 -19.15 -4.33 3.95
C ASP A 15 -18.87 -4.23 2.44
N ALA A 16 -17.64 -4.58 2.03
CA ALA A 16 -17.24 -4.62 0.63
C ALA A 16 -18.08 -5.59 -0.20
N LEU A 17 -18.51 -6.73 0.36
CA LEU A 17 -19.38 -7.69 -0.31
C LEU A 17 -20.82 -7.19 -0.42
N ARG A 18 -21.37 -6.61 0.65
CA ARG A 18 -22.76 -6.12 0.70
C ARG A 18 -22.98 -4.92 -0.22
N HIS A 19 -22.03 -3.99 -0.23
CA HIS A 19 -22.16 -2.74 -0.98
C HIS A 19 -21.42 -2.76 -2.33
N ARG A 20 -20.98 -3.94 -2.81
CA ARG A 20 -20.18 -4.08 -4.04
C ARG A 20 -20.79 -3.42 -5.28
N HIS A 21 -22.11 -3.51 -5.44
CA HIS A 21 -22.83 -2.91 -6.58
C HIS A 21 -22.90 -1.39 -6.48
N ALA A 22 -23.24 -0.86 -5.30
CA ALA A 22 -23.29 0.58 -5.05
C ALA A 22 -21.89 1.23 -5.20
N HIS A 23 -20.85 0.59 -4.68
CA HIS A 23 -19.48 1.09 -4.81
C HIS A 23 -18.93 0.98 -6.25
N ALA A 24 -19.32 -0.05 -7.00
CA ALA A 24 -18.97 -0.17 -8.41
C ALA A 24 -19.63 0.94 -9.25
N ALA A 25 -20.90 1.25 -8.98
CA ALA A 25 -21.61 2.37 -9.61
C ALA A 25 -20.97 3.72 -9.27
N ASN A 26 -20.68 3.97 -7.99
CA ASN A 26 -20.03 5.21 -7.53
C ASN A 26 -18.63 5.42 -8.13
N MET A 27 -17.86 4.35 -8.33
CA MET A 27 -16.52 4.43 -8.95
C MET A 27 -16.59 4.86 -10.42
N ARG A 28 -17.69 4.57 -11.12
CA ARG A 28 -17.93 5.02 -12.50
C ARG A 28 -18.54 6.42 -12.55
N ALA A 29 -19.37 6.77 -11.57
CA ALA A 29 -20.04 8.06 -11.47
C ALA A 29 -19.13 9.19 -10.99
N LYS A 30 -18.05 8.88 -10.24
CA LYS A 30 -17.04 9.87 -9.86
C LYS A 30 -16.30 10.36 -11.11
N GLY A 31 -16.75 11.52 -11.61
CA GLY A 31 -16.06 12.32 -12.61
C GLY A 31 -14.67 12.78 -12.15
N THR A 32 -13.99 13.44 -13.07
CA THR A 32 -12.54 13.71 -13.20
C THR A 32 -11.88 14.57 -12.12
N ASP A 33 -12.36 14.58 -10.87
CA ASP A 33 -11.68 15.23 -9.73
C ASP A 33 -10.46 14.39 -9.31
N GLN A 34 -9.49 14.28 -10.22
CA GLN A 34 -8.19 13.74 -9.93
C GLN A 34 -7.34 14.84 -9.31
N PRO A 35 -6.71 14.61 -8.15
CA PRO A 35 -5.77 15.57 -7.59
C PRO A 35 -4.67 15.84 -8.61
N SER A 36 -4.18 17.08 -8.66
CA SER A 36 -3.09 17.41 -9.57
C SER A 36 -1.87 16.53 -9.27
N GLY A 37 -1.09 16.20 -10.30
CA GLY A 37 0.13 15.39 -10.12
C GLY A 37 1.08 16.00 -9.09
N PHE A 38 1.17 17.34 -9.04
CA PHE A 38 1.96 18.05 -8.05
C PHE A 38 1.41 17.92 -6.62
N GLN A 39 0.07 17.96 -6.46
CA GLN A 39 -0.55 17.74 -5.16
C GLN A 39 -0.25 16.33 -4.64
N SER A 40 -0.42 15.31 -5.48
CA SER A 40 -0.14 13.92 -5.14
C SER A 40 1.35 13.70 -4.79
N MET A 41 2.25 14.32 -5.54
CA MET A 41 3.70 14.25 -5.28
C MET A 41 4.07 14.93 -3.94
N ARG A 42 3.48 16.09 -3.64
CA ARG A 42 3.71 16.80 -2.38
C ARG A 42 3.18 16.03 -1.17
N GLU A 43 1.98 15.47 -1.28
CA GLU A 43 1.40 14.63 -0.23
C GLU A 43 2.26 13.37 -0.02
N GLY A 44 2.68 12.70 -1.09
CA GLY A 44 3.58 11.55 -1.02
C GLY A 44 4.93 11.89 -0.37
N PHE A 45 5.53 13.03 -0.72
CA PHE A 45 6.77 13.50 -0.09
C PHE A 45 6.62 13.67 1.42
N TRP A 46 5.56 14.37 1.86
CA TRP A 46 5.33 14.56 3.29
C TRP A 46 5.03 13.26 4.02
N VAL A 47 4.25 12.36 3.41
CA VAL A 47 4.00 11.02 3.98
C VAL A 47 5.30 10.25 4.13
N ALA A 48 6.20 10.30 3.14
CA ALA A 48 7.48 9.61 3.19
C ALA A 48 8.42 10.20 4.27
N VAL A 49 8.54 11.53 4.33
CA VAL A 49 9.39 12.23 5.32
C VAL A 49 8.85 12.06 6.75
N LEU A 50 7.53 12.13 6.92
CA LEU A 50 6.87 11.97 8.22
C LEU A 50 6.73 10.50 8.64
N ASN A 51 7.19 9.53 7.84
CA ASN A 51 7.16 8.13 8.19
C ASN A 51 8.38 7.77 9.06
N PRO A 52 8.24 7.69 10.41
CA PRO A 52 9.38 7.40 11.28
C PRO A 52 9.96 6.01 11.04
N LYS A 53 9.14 5.05 10.56
CA LYS A 53 9.58 3.69 10.28
C LYS A 53 10.57 3.67 9.12
N THR A 54 10.27 4.39 8.05
CA THR A 54 11.15 4.55 6.90
C THR A 54 12.48 5.18 7.30
N LEU A 55 12.43 6.26 8.08
CA LEU A 55 13.63 6.99 8.51
C LEU A 55 14.54 6.12 9.39
N VAL A 56 13.95 5.42 10.37
CA VAL A 56 14.68 4.48 11.24
C VAL A 56 15.27 3.30 10.45
N PHE A 57 14.54 2.77 9.47
CA PHE A 57 15.05 1.70 8.61
C PHE A 57 16.30 2.14 7.84
N TYR A 58 16.26 3.30 7.17
CA TYR A 58 17.44 3.79 6.45
C TYR A 58 18.61 4.12 7.37
N ALA A 59 18.34 4.75 8.51
CA ALA A 59 19.37 5.05 9.50
C ALA A 59 20.06 3.78 10.03
N ALA A 60 19.33 2.67 10.12
CA ALA A 60 19.89 1.39 10.56
C ALA A 60 20.63 0.63 9.44
N VAL A 61 20.16 0.74 8.19
CA VAL A 61 20.59 -0.10 7.07
C VAL A 61 21.69 0.56 6.23
N LEU A 62 21.56 1.84 5.88
CA LEU A 62 22.51 2.52 4.99
C LEU A 62 23.95 2.57 5.55
N PRO A 63 24.18 2.84 6.85
CA PRO A 63 25.54 2.88 7.40
C PRO A 63 26.25 1.51 7.40
N GLN A 64 25.55 0.41 7.14
CA GLN A 64 26.16 -0.92 7.05
C GLN A 64 26.82 -1.19 5.69
N PHE A 65 26.50 -0.39 4.68
CA PHE A 65 26.98 -0.55 3.31
C PHE A 65 28.08 0.44 2.93
N ILE A 66 28.45 1.33 3.84
CA ILE A 66 29.51 2.33 3.62
C ILE A 66 30.81 1.88 4.26
N ASP A 67 31.91 2.24 3.61
CA ASP A 67 33.24 1.97 4.13
C ASP A 67 33.64 3.07 5.12
N ARG A 68 33.81 2.70 6.39
CA ARG A 68 34.04 3.68 7.48
C ARG A 68 35.45 4.29 7.46
N ASP A 69 36.38 3.64 6.77
CA ASP A 69 37.78 4.06 6.69
C ASP A 69 38.06 4.99 5.49
N GLY A 70 37.06 5.24 4.64
CA GLY A 70 37.16 6.15 3.49
C GLY A 70 36.88 7.61 3.83
N THR A 71 37.51 8.54 3.10
CA THR A 71 37.47 9.99 3.37
C THR A 71 36.10 10.66 3.15
N ASN A 72 35.05 9.93 2.74
CA ASN A 72 33.79 10.56 2.33
C ASN A 72 32.53 9.70 2.52
N ALA A 73 32.28 9.24 3.75
CA ALA A 73 31.07 8.49 4.13
C ALA A 73 29.74 9.16 3.70
N THR A 74 29.67 10.50 3.74
CA THR A 74 28.48 11.27 3.36
C THR A 74 28.14 11.11 1.88
N SER A 75 29.14 11.12 0.98
CA SER A 75 28.88 10.97 -0.46
C SER A 75 28.43 9.55 -0.80
N GLN A 76 28.98 8.52 -0.14
CA GLN A 76 28.53 7.14 -0.29
C GLN A 76 27.08 6.96 0.16
N LEU A 77 26.69 7.56 1.30
CA LEU A 77 25.30 7.56 1.77
C LEU A 77 24.36 8.24 0.77
N LEU A 78 24.75 9.38 0.20
CA LEU A 78 23.95 10.09 -0.81
C LEU A 78 23.78 9.25 -2.08
N VAL A 79 24.83 8.61 -2.58
CA VAL A 79 24.76 7.74 -3.75
C VAL A 79 23.87 6.53 -3.49
N LEU A 80 24.04 5.85 -2.35
CA LEU A 80 23.25 4.68 -1.99
C LEU A 80 21.77 5.02 -1.80
N GLY A 81 21.49 6.16 -1.18
CA GLY A 81 20.14 6.72 -1.07
C GLY A 81 19.54 7.04 -2.43
N ALA A 82 20.30 7.65 -3.35
CA ALA A 82 19.83 7.97 -4.69
C ALA A 82 19.50 6.70 -5.51
N ILE A 83 20.35 5.67 -5.44
CA ILE A 83 20.09 4.37 -6.08
C ILE A 83 18.81 3.76 -5.51
N PHE A 84 18.63 3.77 -4.19
CA PHE A 84 17.42 3.25 -3.56
C PHE A 84 16.17 3.99 -4.03
N VAL A 85 16.19 5.33 -4.03
CA VAL A 85 15.05 6.15 -4.50
C VAL A 85 14.71 5.83 -5.95
N LEU A 86 15.70 5.67 -6.83
CA LEU A 86 15.48 5.27 -8.21
C LEU A 86 14.82 3.89 -8.31
N LEU A 87 15.31 2.90 -7.56
CA LEU A 87 14.73 1.56 -7.54
C LEU A 87 13.27 1.56 -7.08
N CYS A 88 12.96 2.32 -6.03
CA CYS A 88 11.59 2.51 -5.57
C CYS A 88 10.73 3.21 -6.61
N TRP A 89 11.23 4.27 -7.24
CA TRP A 89 10.50 4.97 -8.29
C TRP A 89 10.13 4.01 -9.43
N PHE A 90 11.08 3.23 -9.95
CA PHE A 90 10.81 2.30 -11.05
C PHE A 90 9.85 1.19 -10.63
N SER A 91 10.06 0.61 -9.44
CA SER A 91 9.23 -0.49 -8.94
C SER A 91 7.79 -0.02 -8.68
N ASP A 92 7.63 1.03 -7.88
CA ASP A 92 6.32 1.56 -7.49
C ASP A 92 5.64 2.27 -8.65
N GLY A 93 6.41 2.96 -9.49
CA GLY A 93 5.91 3.59 -10.71
C GLY A 93 5.34 2.58 -11.69
N THR A 94 6.03 1.44 -11.88
CA THR A 94 5.53 0.35 -12.73
C THR A 94 4.24 -0.24 -12.17
N TRP A 95 4.20 -0.52 -10.87
CA TRP A 95 2.98 -0.99 -10.21
C TRP A 95 1.84 0.03 -10.26
N GLY A 96 2.14 1.32 -10.10
CA GLY A 96 1.18 2.41 -10.18
C GLY A 96 0.57 2.55 -11.58
N LEU A 97 1.40 2.49 -12.62
CA LEU A 97 0.94 2.52 -14.02
C LEU A 97 0.09 1.28 -14.35
N LEU A 98 0.52 0.09 -13.93
CA LEU A 98 -0.24 -1.14 -14.11
C LEU A 98 -1.58 -1.08 -13.37
N ALA A 99 -1.59 -0.67 -12.10
CA ALA A 99 -2.81 -0.52 -11.31
C ALA A 99 -3.76 0.52 -11.93
N GLY A 100 -3.22 1.64 -12.43
CA GLY A 100 -3.98 2.65 -13.15
C GLY A 100 -4.63 2.10 -14.42
N THR A 101 -3.86 1.38 -15.22
CA THR A 101 -4.33 0.74 -16.47
C THR A 101 -5.41 -0.30 -16.18
N VAL A 102 -5.18 -1.19 -15.21
CA VAL A 102 -6.15 -2.20 -14.76
C VAL A 102 -7.42 -1.52 -14.24
N ARG A 103 -7.29 -0.46 -13.45
CA ARG A 103 -8.44 0.30 -12.94
C ARG A 103 -9.27 0.90 -14.09
N GLN A 104 -8.63 1.48 -15.10
CA GLN A 104 -9.33 2.02 -16.28
C GLN A 104 -10.05 0.91 -17.06
N TRP A 105 -9.40 -0.24 -17.27
CA TRP A 105 -10.01 -1.40 -17.93
C TRP A 105 -11.17 -2.03 -17.14
N LEU A 106 -11.08 -2.06 -15.81
CA LEU A 106 -12.17 -2.50 -14.95
C LEU A 106 -13.33 -1.49 -14.97
N ALA A 107 -13.02 -0.19 -15.02
CA ALA A 107 -14.02 0.86 -15.14
C ALA A 107 -14.78 0.85 -16.47
N THR A 108 -14.41 0.00 -17.44
CA THR A 108 -15.17 -0.24 -18.67
C THR A 108 -16.41 -1.11 -18.45
N ASP A 109 -16.47 -1.98 -17.43
CA ASP A 109 -17.64 -2.85 -17.17
C ASP A 109 -17.96 -2.95 -15.66
N ALA A 110 -19.21 -2.68 -15.29
CA ALA A 110 -19.65 -2.66 -13.89
C ALA A 110 -19.53 -4.04 -13.26
N SER A 111 -19.74 -5.10 -14.05
CA SER A 111 -19.61 -6.50 -13.60
C SER A 111 -18.18 -6.81 -13.17
N ARG A 112 -17.17 -6.30 -13.89
CA ARG A 112 -15.76 -6.50 -13.55
C ARG A 112 -15.38 -5.83 -12.23
N LEU A 113 -15.89 -4.62 -11.98
CA LEU A 113 -15.69 -3.93 -10.70
C LEU A 113 -16.39 -4.64 -9.53
N VAL A 114 -17.56 -5.23 -9.76
CA VAL A 114 -18.29 -6.03 -8.77
C VAL A 114 -17.52 -7.30 -8.43
N ILE A 115 -16.98 -8.01 -9.44
CA ILE A 115 -16.16 -9.21 -9.24
C ILE A 115 -14.89 -8.87 -8.47
N LEU A 116 -14.15 -7.82 -8.87
CA LEU A 116 -12.94 -7.41 -8.17
C LEU A 116 -13.23 -7.09 -6.69
N ARG A 117 -14.30 -6.35 -6.41
CA ARG A 117 -14.73 -6.05 -5.04
C ARG A 117 -15.14 -7.30 -4.27
N GLY A 118 -15.79 -8.25 -4.95
CA GLY A 118 -16.12 -9.55 -4.38
C GLY A 118 -14.89 -10.33 -3.93
N ILE A 119 -13.89 -10.41 -4.80
CA ILE A 119 -12.60 -11.06 -4.51
C ILE A 119 -11.90 -10.33 -3.36
N GLY A 120 -11.78 -9.01 -3.43
CA GLY A 120 -11.14 -8.20 -2.40
C GLY A 120 -11.79 -8.38 -1.03
N GLY A 121 -13.12 -8.29 -0.94
CA GLY A 121 -13.85 -8.52 0.30
C GLY A 121 -13.68 -9.93 0.85
N SER A 122 -13.68 -10.95 -0.02
CA SER A 122 -13.46 -12.35 0.37
C SER A 122 -12.05 -12.56 0.94
N VAL A 123 -11.03 -11.96 0.30
CA VAL A 123 -9.64 -11.99 0.78
C VAL A 123 -9.50 -11.31 2.14
N MET A 124 -10.17 -10.16 2.34
CA MET A 124 -10.15 -9.48 3.63
C MET A 124 -10.77 -10.32 4.76
N ILE A 125 -11.88 -11.00 4.50
CA ILE A 125 -12.50 -11.92 5.47
C ILE A 125 -11.55 -13.08 5.77
N ALA A 126 -10.97 -13.70 4.75
CA ALA A 126 -10.04 -14.82 4.92
C ALA A 126 -8.81 -14.41 5.74
N LEU A 127 -8.22 -13.24 5.45
CA LEU A 127 -7.07 -12.72 6.18
C LEU A 127 -7.45 -12.35 7.63
N GLY A 128 -8.59 -11.71 7.84
CA GLY A 128 -9.09 -11.38 9.18
C GLY A 128 -9.33 -12.63 10.02
N ALA A 129 -9.94 -13.67 9.45
CA ALA A 129 -10.12 -14.97 10.09
C ALA A 129 -8.78 -15.64 10.41
N PHE A 130 -7.83 -15.61 9.47
CA PHE A 130 -6.48 -16.14 9.69
C PHE A 130 -5.78 -15.46 10.86
N ILE A 131 -5.85 -14.13 10.95
CA ILE A 131 -5.27 -13.35 12.06
C ILE A 131 -5.93 -13.73 13.39
N LEU A 132 -7.26 -13.86 13.44
CA LEU A 132 -7.97 -14.25 14.65
C LEU A 132 -7.63 -15.67 15.10
N VAL A 133 -7.51 -16.62 14.17
CA VAL A 133 -7.08 -18.00 14.48
C VAL A 133 -5.67 -18.00 15.03
N GLY A 134 -4.75 -17.23 14.44
CA GLY A 134 -3.38 -17.08 14.94
C GLY A 134 -3.34 -16.50 16.35
N ALA A 135 -4.14 -15.46 16.61
CA ALA A 135 -4.23 -14.83 17.92
C ALA A 135 -4.84 -15.77 18.98
N LEU A 136 -5.81 -16.60 18.59
CA LEU A 136 -6.44 -17.59 19.47
C LEU A 136 -5.48 -18.73 19.83
N ARG A 137 -4.64 -19.18 18.89
CA ARG A 137 -3.58 -20.16 19.15
C ARG A 137 -2.53 -19.63 20.14
N GLN A 138 -2.15 -18.36 20.02
CA GLN A 138 -1.18 -17.72 20.92
C GLN A 138 -1.76 -17.44 22.32
N ALA A 139 -3.08 -17.39 22.47
CA ALA A 139 -3.73 -17.16 23.76
C ALA A 139 -3.98 -18.45 24.56
N LEU A 140 -3.97 -19.61 23.89
CA LEU A 140 -4.29 -20.93 24.47
C LEU A 140 -3.05 -21.83 24.65
N GLY A 141 -1.87 -21.40 24.21
CA GLY A 141 -0.58 -22.08 24.42
C GLY A 141 0.39 -21.18 25.14
#